data_AF-A0A2S3QCR6-F1
#
_entry.id   AF-A0A2S3QCR6-F1
#
_cell.length_a   1.000
_cell.length_b   1.000
_cell.length_c   1.000
_cell.angle_alpha   90.00
_cell.angle_beta   90.00
_cell.angle_gamma   90.00
#
_symmetry.space_group_name_H-M   'P 1'
#
loop_
_entity.id
_entity.type
_entity.pdbx_description
1 polymer ?
#
loop_
_entity_poly.entity_id
_entity_poly.type
_entity_poly.pdbx_seq_one_letter_code
_entity_poly.pdbx_strand_id
1 'polypeptide(L)'
;MPLNKDILYVDFQNENLVVRQGTHDFIATVPDLITLVDPITGQAITTERLRYGQRVAVLMIPAPPIMKTKNILEIWGPRRFGYDIDYVPMSTT
;
A
#
# COMPACT_ATOMS: atom_id res chain seq x y z
N MET A 1 -12.19 20.14 5.69
CA MET A 1 -12.11 19.11 6.75
C MET A 1 -10.65 19.02 7.17
N PRO A 2 -10.29 19.12 8.46
CA PRO A 2 -8.90 18.92 8.86
C PRO A 2 -8.49 17.47 8.58
N LEU A 3 -7.31 17.29 8.00
CA LEU A 3 -6.72 15.98 7.70
C LEU A 3 -6.46 15.24 9.01
N ASN A 4 -7.28 14.24 9.34
CA ASN A 4 -6.96 13.34 10.43
C ASN A 4 -5.85 12.39 9.98
N LYS A 5 -4.62 12.63 10.48
CA LYS A 5 -3.44 11.81 10.17
C LYS A 5 -3.51 10.40 10.79
N ASP A 6 -4.51 10.11 11.62
CA ASP A 6 -4.68 8.81 12.26
C ASP A 6 -5.42 7.79 11.39
N ILE A 7 -5.98 8.21 10.25
CA ILE A 7 -6.73 7.32 9.35
C ILE A 7 -5.85 6.93 8.16
N LEU A 8 -5.70 5.62 7.96
CA LEU A 8 -5.12 5.04 6.75
C LEU A 8 -6.23 4.53 5.83
N TYR A 9 -6.15 4.92 4.55
CA TYR A 9 -6.97 4.37 3.49
C TYR A 9 -6.12 3.43 2.65
N VAL A 10 -6.54 2.17 2.56
CA VAL A 10 -5.87 1.15 1.74
C VAL A 10 -6.81 0.77 0.61
N ASP A 11 -6.41 1.06 -0.62
CA ASP A 11 -7.18 0.66 -1.79
C ASP A 11 -6.61 -0.66 -2.33
N PHE A 12 -7.50 -1.56 -2.71
CA PHE A 12 -7.13 -2.90 -3.17
C PHE A 12 -8.00 -3.35 -4.34
N GLN A 13 -7.49 -4.30 -5.12
CA GLN A 13 -8.27 -5.11 -6.06
C GLN A 13 -8.16 -6.58 -5.64
N ASN A 14 -7.29 -7.35 -6.31
CA ASN A 14 -6.87 -8.65 -5.81
C ASN A 14 -5.83 -8.49 -4.68
N GLU A 15 -4.96 -7.48 -4.82
CA GLU A 15 -3.91 -7.11 -3.87
C GLU A 15 -4.08 -5.66 -3.41
N ASN A 16 -3.43 -5.28 -2.30
CA ASN A 16 -3.36 -3.89 -1.84
C ASN A 16 -2.44 -3.08 -2.78
N LEU A 17 -2.95 -1.97 -3.29
CA LEU A 17 -2.30 -1.21 -4.37
C LEU A 17 -1.64 0.06 -3.88
N VAL A 18 -2.33 0.81 -3.01
CA VAL A 18 -1.87 2.10 -2.49
C VAL A 18 -2.34 2.30 -1.06
N VAL A 19 -1.57 3.08 -0.29
CA VAL A 19 -1.95 3.53 1.06
C VAL A 19 -1.91 5.04 1.10
N ARG A 20 -2.97 5.66 1.63
CA ARG A 20 -3.05 7.09 1.92
C ARG A 20 -3.16 7.33 3.41
N GLN A 21 -2.42 8.30 3.92
CA GLN A 21 -2.66 8.89 5.24
C GLN A 21 -3.59 10.10 5.06
N GLY A 22 -4.77 10.05 5.69
CA GLY A 22 -5.83 11.01 5.38
C GLY A 22 -6.27 10.92 3.91
N THR A 23 -6.79 12.01 3.34
CA THR A 23 -7.43 11.99 2.02
C THR A 23 -6.49 12.20 0.82
N HIS A 24 -5.28 12.74 1.04
CA HIS A 24 -4.43 13.21 -0.07
C HIS A 24 -3.00 12.69 -0.04
N ASP A 25 -2.49 12.23 1.10
CA ASP A 25 -1.06 11.90 1.23
C ASP A 25 -0.83 10.41 0.94
N PHE A 26 -0.43 10.08 -0.28
CA PHE A 26 0.02 8.74 -0.63
C PHE A 26 1.36 8.45 0.07
N ILE A 27 1.37 7.42 0.92
CA ILE A 27 2.54 7.01 1.69
C ILE A 27 3.12 5.67 1.22
N ALA A 28 2.36 4.92 0.42
CA ALA A 28 2.80 3.67 -0.16
C ALA A 28 2.09 3.38 -1.49
N THR A 29 2.81 2.83 -2.46
CA THR A 29 2.24 2.37 -3.73
C THR A 29 2.95 1.10 -4.21
N VAL A 30 2.27 0.29 -5.02
CA VAL A 30 2.93 -0.72 -5.87
C VAL A 30 4.08 -0.10 -6.68
N PRO A 31 5.16 -0.85 -6.99
CA PRO A 31 5.34 -2.30 -6.83
C PRO A 31 5.79 -2.75 -5.44
N ASP A 32 5.98 -1.85 -4.48
CA ASP A 32 6.28 -2.27 -3.11
C ASP A 32 5.09 -3.08 -2.56
N LEU A 33 5.38 -4.17 -1.85
CA LEU A 33 4.35 -5.05 -1.32
C LEU A 33 3.68 -4.38 -0.13
N ILE A 34 2.39 -4.12 -0.24
CA ILE A 34 1.54 -3.65 0.85
C ILE A 34 0.75 -4.85 1.37
N THR A 35 0.94 -5.21 2.64
CA THR A 35 0.26 -6.34 3.25
C THR A 35 -0.36 -5.97 4.59
N LEU A 36 -1.54 -6.54 4.86
CA LEU A 36 -2.18 -6.43 6.15
C LEU A 36 -1.75 -7.63 6.99
N VAL A 37 -1.40 -7.39 8.24
CA VAL A 37 -1.00 -8.46 9.17
C VAL A 37 -1.77 -8.38 10.48
N ASP A 38 -1.92 -9.53 11.13
CA ASP A 38 -2.31 -9.57 12.53
C ASP A 38 -1.19 -8.93 13.38
N PRO A 39 -1.49 -7.92 14.20
CA PRO A 39 -0.48 -7.14 14.91
C PRO A 39 0.22 -7.91 16.06
N ILE A 40 -0.32 -9.06 16.48
CA ILE A 40 0.24 -9.87 17.56
C ILE A 40 1.14 -10.97 16.98
N THR A 41 0.67 -11.65 15.93
CA THR A 41 1.35 -12.82 15.35
C THR A 41 2.21 -12.48 14.14
N GLY A 42 1.97 -11.33 13.50
CA GLY A 42 2.62 -10.93 12.25
C GLY A 42 2.15 -11.72 11.02
N GLN A 43 1.14 -12.60 11.16
CA GLN A 43 0.65 -13.39 10.03
C GLN A 43 -0.12 -12.50 9.04
N ALA A 44 0.13 -12.71 7.75
CA ALA A 44 -0.57 -12.00 6.69
C ALA A 44 -2.06 -12.33 6.65
N ILE A 45 -2.87 -11.30 6.46
CA ILE A 45 -4.32 -11.36 6.27
C ILE A 45 -4.57 -11.03 4.81
N THR A 46 -5.05 -12.01 4.04
CA THR A 46 -5.40 -11.80 2.63
C THR A 46 -6.66 -10.95 2.51
N THR A 47 -6.84 -10.28 1.37
CA THR A 47 -7.99 -9.42 1.08
C THR A 47 -9.32 -10.16 1.24
N GLU A 48 -9.38 -11.46 0.88
CA GLU A 48 -10.58 -12.30 1.01
C GLU A 48 -10.88 -12.72 2.46
N ARG A 49 -9.90 -12.63 3.35
CA ARG A 49 -10.01 -12.96 4.78
C ARG A 49 -10.23 -11.74 5.67
N LEU A 50 -10.16 -10.53 5.12
CA LEU A 50 -10.38 -9.30 5.85
C LEU A 50 -11.85 -9.19 6.31
N ARG A 51 -12.08 -8.84 7.58
CA ARG A 51 -13.43 -8.70 8.17
C ARG A 51 -13.51 -7.44 9.02
N TYR A 52 -14.70 -6.85 9.07
CA TYR A 52 -14.97 -5.72 9.97
C TYR A 52 -14.67 -6.10 11.43
N GLY A 53 -14.05 -5.18 12.16
CA GLY A 53 -13.67 -5.37 13.55
C GLY A 53 -12.34 -6.10 13.78
N GLN A 54 -11.69 -6.62 12.73
CA GLN A 54 -10.33 -7.13 12.85
C GLN A 54 -9.34 -6.01 13.15
N ARG A 55 -8.46 -6.25 14.11
CA ARG A 55 -7.28 -5.40 14.33
C ARG A 55 -6.21 -5.84 13.35
N VAL A 56 -5.69 -4.87 12.59
CA VAL A 56 -4.67 -5.11 11.58
C VAL A 56 -3.56 -4.08 11.70
N ALA A 57 -2.35 -4.46 11.31
CA ALA A 57 -1.27 -3.54 10.99
C ALA A 57 -1.01 -3.55 9.48
N VAL A 58 -0.61 -2.41 8.93
CA VAL A 58 -0.21 -2.31 7.51
C VAL A 58 1.31 -2.38 7.46
N LEU A 59 1.85 -3.33 6.71
CA LEU A 59 3.28 -3.43 6.44
C LEU A 59 3.54 -3.09 4.97
N MET A 60 4.61 -2.33 4.76
CA MET A 60 5.15 -2.05 3.44
C MET A 60 6.52 -2.71 3.34
N ILE A 61 6.73 -3.49 2.28
CA ILE A 61 7.98 -4.19 2.03
C ILE A 61 8.51 -3.70 0.67
N PRO A 62 9.73 -3.14 0.62
CA PRO A 62 10.27 -2.59 -0.61
C PRO A 62 10.48 -3.69 -1.66
N ALA A 63 10.03 -3.41 -2.88
CA ALA A 63 10.24 -4.29 -4.02
C ALA A 63 11.74 -4.41 -4.35
N PRO A 64 12.15 -5.49 -5.02
CA PRO A 64 13.50 -5.60 -5.58
C PRO A 64 13.85 -4.41 -6.50
N PRO A 65 15.10 -3.96 -6.58
CA PRO A 65 15.50 -2.82 -7.41
C PRO A 65 15.08 -2.93 -8.88
N ILE A 66 15.09 -4.15 -9.43
CA ILE A 66 14.65 -4.42 -10.81
C ILE A 66 13.18 -4.06 -11.05
N MET A 67 12.33 -4.11 -10.03
CA MET A 67 10.91 -3.74 -10.17
C MET A 67 10.68 -2.22 -10.11
N LYS A 68 11.68 -1.45 -9.71
CA LYS A 68 11.60 0.01 -9.56
C LYS A 68 12.12 0.76 -10.78
N THR A 69 12.54 0.06 -11.82
CA THR A 69 12.99 0.68 -13.07
C THR A 69 11.80 1.24 -13.84
N LYS A 70 12.03 2.31 -14.61
CA LYS A 70 10.96 3.04 -15.33
C LYS A 70 10.09 2.11 -16.18
N ASN A 71 10.70 1.22 -16.96
CA ASN A 71 9.99 0.27 -17.82
C ASN A 71 9.12 -0.71 -17.04
N ILE A 72 9.52 -1.11 -15.81
CA ILE A 72 8.71 -2.00 -14.99
C ILE A 72 7.61 -1.23 -14.27
N LEU A 73 7.86 0.00 -13.84
CA LEU A 73 6.83 0.88 -13.27
C LEU A 73 5.72 1.23 -14.26
N GLU A 74 6.00 1.28 -15.56
CA GLU A 74 4.96 1.41 -16.60
C GLU A 74 4.02 0.19 -16.65
N ILE A 75 4.49 -0.98 -16.20
CA ILE A 75 3.73 -2.25 -16.21
C ILE A 75 3.11 -2.55 -14.84
N TRP A 76 3.80 -2.26 -13.74
CA TRP A 76 3.44 -2.67 -12.38
C TRP A 76 3.29 -1.50 -11.40
N GLY A 77 3.48 -0.27 -11.86
CA GLY A 77 3.33 0.93 -11.04
C GLY A 77 1.87 1.41 -10.91
N PRO A 78 1.64 2.41 -10.05
CA PRO A 78 0.29 2.87 -9.69
C PRO A 78 -0.52 3.37 -10.88
N ARG A 79 0.13 4.00 -11.87
CA ARG A 79 -0.51 4.47 -13.11
C ARG A 79 -1.18 3.34 -13.90
N ARG A 80 -0.63 2.12 -13.88
CA ARG A 80 -1.23 0.96 -14.56
C ARG A 80 -2.58 0.57 -13.96
N PHE A 81 -2.77 0.84 -12.68
CA PHE A 81 -3.98 0.56 -11.93
C PHE A 81 -4.97 1.74 -11.87
N GLY A 82 -4.69 2.83 -12.61
CA GLY A 82 -5.58 3.98 -12.73
C GLY A 82 -5.31 5.10 -11.72
N TYR A 83 -4.21 5.06 -10.97
CA TYR A 83 -3.82 6.14 -10.08
C TYR A 83 -2.90 7.13 -10.80
N ASP A 84 -3.32 8.38 -10.94
CA ASP A 84 -2.51 9.44 -11.57
C ASP A 84 -1.43 10.00 -10.62
N ILE A 85 -0.53 9.12 -10.18
CA ILE A 85 0.60 9.43 -9.30
C ILE A 85 1.83 8.62 -9.74
N ASP A 86 3.02 9.08 -9.35
CA ASP A 86 4.25 8.29 -9.51
C ASP A 86 4.44 7.32 -8.34
N TYR A 87 5.35 6.35 -8.53
CA TYR A 87 5.73 5.41 -7.48
C TYR A 87 6.27 6.16 -6.25
N VAL A 88 5.70 5.87 -5.09
CA VAL A 88 6.14 6.40 -3.79
C VAL A 88 7.04 5.35 -3.12
N PRO A 89 8.37 5.53 -3.12
CA PRO A 89 9.25 4.61 -2.42
C PRO A 89 9.07 4.70 -0.92
N MET A 90 9.18 3.56 -0.24
CA MET A 90 9.27 3.53 1.22
C MET A 90 10.38 4.48 1.69
N SER A 91 10.02 5.54 2.42
CA SER A 91 10.96 6.40 3.11
C SER A 91 11.38 5.74 4.42
N THR A 92 12.64 5.37 4.55
CA THR A 92 13.23 5.06 5.85
C THR A 92 13.30 6.35 6.67
N THR A 93 12.41 6.50 7.65
CA THR A 93 12.53 7.49 8.73
C THR A 93 12.79 6.74 10.02
#